data_AF-A0A2W5Q5J9-F1
#
_entry.id   AF-A0A2W5Q5J9-F1
#
_cell.length_a   1.000
_cell.length_b   1.000
_cell.length_c   1.000
_cell.angle_alpha   90.00
_cell.angle_beta   90.00
_cell.angle_gamma   90.00
#
_symmetry.space_group_name_H-M   'P 1'
#
loop_
_entity.id
_entity.type
_entity.pdbx_description
1 polymer ?
#
loop_
_entity_poly.entity_id
_entity_poly.type
_entity_poly.pdbx_seq_one_letter_code
_entity_poly.pdbx_strand_id
1 'polypeptide(L)' 'MNPDTPLFAPLFTQTADADLTAEIAARIGMDLPDACVAGVAANARLLQRHADLLRGGQA' A
#
# COMPACT_ATOMS: atom_id res chain seq x y z
N MET A 1 -3.28 15.75 -6.27
CA MET A 1 -3.02 14.58 -7.14
C MET A 1 -1.97 15.05 -8.16
N ASN A 2 -0.77 14.49 -8.13
CA ASN A 2 0.30 14.90 -9.05
C ASN A 2 -0.06 14.36 -10.45
N PRO A 3 -0.21 15.21 -11.48
CA PRO A 3 -0.62 14.78 -12.82
C PRO A 3 0.33 13.76 -13.48
N ASP A 4 1.55 13.61 -12.96
CA ASP A 4 2.58 12.71 -13.50
C ASP A 4 2.54 11.28 -12.92
N THR A 5 1.66 10.97 -11.96
CA THR A 5 1.58 9.60 -11.44
C THR A 5 0.92 8.69 -12.48
N PRO A 6 1.62 7.63 -12.96
CA PRO A 6 1.04 6.72 -13.94
C PRO A 6 -0.25 6.12 -13.37
N LEU A 7 -1.30 6.05 -14.21
CA LEU A 7 -2.62 5.51 -13.83
C LEU A 7 -2.54 4.12 -13.19
N PHE A 8 -1.52 3.33 -13.55
CA PHE A 8 -1.29 1.95 -13.09
C PHE A 8 -0.13 1.84 -12.08
N ALA A 9 0.30 2.94 -11.48
CA ALA A 9 1.32 2.88 -10.44
C ALA A 9 0.81 2.09 -9.22
N PRO A 10 1.62 1.20 -8.63
CA PRO A 10 1.32 0.60 -7.34
C PRO A 10 1.00 1.68 -6.30
N LEU A 11 0.04 1.41 -5.42
CA LEU A 11 -0.28 2.29 -4.30
C LEU A 11 0.89 2.41 -3.33
N PHE A 12 1.66 1.34 -3.17
CA PHE A 12 2.82 1.25 -2.29
C PHE A 12 4.04 0.74 -3.05
N THR A 13 5.22 1.17 -2.63
CA THR A 13 6.49 0.82 -3.28
C THR A 13 7.14 -0.43 -2.69
N GLN A 14 6.91 -0.68 -1.40
CA GLN A 14 7.47 -1.82 -0.69
C GLN A 14 6.52 -3.03 -0.72
N THR A 15 7.09 -4.23 -0.67
CA THR A 15 6.33 -5.50 -0.72
C THR A 15 6.52 -6.40 0.49
N ALA A 16 7.65 -6.26 1.21
CA ALA A 16 7.91 -6.92 2.48
C ALA A 16 7.06 -6.27 3.59
N ASP A 17 6.52 -7.09 4.51
CA ASP A 17 5.52 -6.63 5.49
C ASP A 17 6.02 -5.46 6.35
N ALA A 18 7.25 -5.56 6.86
CA ALA A 18 7.85 -4.53 7.70
C ALA A 18 8.05 -3.21 6.94
N ASP A 19 8.65 -3.28 5.74
CA ASP A 19 8.96 -2.10 4.93
C ASP A 19 7.68 -1.44 4.39
N LEU A 20 6.68 -2.24 4.00
CA LEU A 20 5.36 -1.77 3.59
C LEU A 20 4.63 -1.07 4.74
N THR A 21 4.68 -1.64 5.94
CA THR A 21 4.08 -1.00 7.13
C THR A 21 4.81 0.29 7.47
N ALA A 22 6.14 0.34 7.38
CA ALA A 22 6.94 1.55 7.60
C ALA A 22 6.63 2.64 6.56
N GLU A 23 6.46 2.28 5.29
CA GLU A 23 6.02 3.19 4.23
C GLU A 23 4.64 3.80 4.55
N ILE A 24 3.70 2.97 5.00
CA ILE A 24 2.34 3.41 5.36
C ILE A 24 2.38 4.34 6.58
N ALA A 25 3.09 3.94 7.64
CA ALA A 25 3.32 4.72 8.85
C ALA A 25 3.85 6.13 8.52
N ALA A 26 4.89 6.21 7.69
CA ALA A 26 5.49 7.47 7.25
C ALA A 26 4.50 8.35 6.46
N ARG A 27 3.68 7.75 5.59
CA ARG A 27 2.68 8.48 4.78
C ARG A 27 1.54 9.05 5.62
N ILE A 28 1.11 8.35 6.66
CA ILE A 28 0.03 8.80 7.55
C ILE A 28 0.54 9.63 8.75
N GLY A 29 1.87 9.72 8.92
CA GLY A 29 2.51 10.48 9.99
C GLY A 29 2.28 9.88 11.37
N MET A 30 2.22 8.55 11.49
CA MET A 30 2.05 7.87 12.77
C MET A 30 3.02 6.69 12.91
N ASP A 31 3.50 6.47 14.11
CA ASP A 31 4.23 5.24 14.45
C ASP A 31 3.24 4.08 14.63
N LEU A 32 3.54 2.94 13.99
CA LEU A 32 2.74 1.73 14.10
C LEU A 32 3.48 0.72 14.99
N PRO A 33 2.83 0.16 16.03
CA PRO A 33 3.42 -0.91 16.81
C PRO A 33 3.70 -2.16 15.97
N ASP A 34 4.73 -2.93 16.33
CA ASP A 34 5.09 -4.19 15.62
C ASP A 34 3.92 -5.17 15.50
N ALA A 35 3.04 -5.20 16.51
CA ALA A 35 1.83 -6.03 16.49
C ALA A 35 0.87 -5.71 15.34
N CYS A 36 0.94 -4.51 14.76
CA CYS A 36 0.10 -4.08 13.65
C CYS A 36 0.64 -4.52 12.28
N VAL A 37 1.93 -4.90 12.16
CA VAL A 37 2.62 -5.13 10.89
C VAL A 37 1.87 -6.13 10.01
N ALA A 38 1.52 -7.30 10.55
CA ALA A 38 0.84 -8.35 9.78
C ALA A 38 -0.52 -7.88 9.25
N GLY A 39 -1.32 -7.19 10.08
CA GLY A 39 -2.65 -6.72 9.70
C GLY A 39 -2.61 -5.57 8.68
N VAL A 40 -1.69 -4.63 8.87
CA VAL A 40 -1.50 -3.49 7.96
C VAL A 40 -1.00 -3.97 6.60
N ALA A 41 0.01 -4.85 6.56
CA ALA A 41 0.52 -5.41 5.31
C ALA A 41 -0.56 -6.20 4.55
N ALA A 42 -1.36 -7.02 5.24
CA ALA A 42 -2.46 -7.76 4.62
C ALA A 42 -3.52 -6.82 4.01
N ASN A 43 -3.94 -5.80 4.74
CA ASN A 43 -4.93 -4.83 4.24
C ASN A 43 -4.38 -3.98 3.09
N ALA A 44 -3.10 -3.61 3.14
CA ALA A 44 -2.44 -2.88 2.06
C ALA A 44 -2.42 -3.68 0.75
N ARG A 45 -2.13 -4.99 0.82
CA ARG A 45 -2.21 -5.90 -0.34
C ARG A 45 -3.63 -6.03 -0.88
N LEU A 46 -4.62 -6.14 0.01
CA LEU A 46 -6.03 -6.20 -0.37
C LEU A 46 -6.45 -4.92 -1.10
N LEU A 47 -6.04 -3.76 -0.57
CA LEU A 47 -6.31 -2.46 -1.18
C LEU A 47 -5.63 -2.31 -2.54
N GLN A 48 -4.37 -2.76 -2.67
CA GLN A 48 -3.65 -2.79 -3.95
C GLN A 48 -4.42 -3.61 -4.99
N ARG A 49 -4.83 -4.84 -4.64
CA ARG A 49 -5.60 -5.71 -5.54
C ARG A 49 -6.93 -5.08 -5.95
N HIS A 50 -7.62 -4.42 -5.01
CA HIS A 50 -8.87 -3.73 -5.30
C HIS A 50 -8.65 -2.54 -6.25
N ALA A 51 -7.59 -1.76 -6.06
CA ALA A 51 -7.24 -0.67 -6.96
C ALA A 51 -6.89 -1.17 -8.37
N ASP A 52 -6.18 -2.29 -8.47
CA ASP A 52 -5.84 -2.90 -9.76
C ASP A 52 -7.10 -3.34 -10.52
N LEU A 53 -8.06 -3.95 -9.82
CA LEU A 53 -9.37 -4.30 -10.38
C LEU A 53 -10.12 -3.07 -10.90
N LEU A 54 -10.17 -1.97 -10.12
CA LEU A 54 -10.84 -0.74 -10.53
C LEU A 54 -10.17 -0.07 -11.74
N ARG A 55 -8.87 -0.27 -11.92
CA ARG A 55 -8.11 0.21 -13.09
C ARG A 55 -8.26 -0.70 -14.32
N GLY A 56 -8.97 -1.82 -14.21
CA GLY A 56 -9.11 -2.81 -15.28
C GLY A 56 -7.92 -3.78 -15.39
N GLY A 57 -7.07 -3.85 -14.37
CA GLY A 57 -6.00 -4.85 -14.26
C GLY A 57 -6.56 -6.24 -13.93
N GLN A 58 -5.95 -7.29 -14.46
CA GLN A 58 -6.28 -8.67 -14.11
C GLN A 58 -5.79 -8.99 -12.69
N ALA A 59 -6.62 -9.69 -11.91
CA ALA A 59 -6.43 -9.97 -10.48
C ALA A 59 -5.63 -11.22 -10.14
#